data_AF-A0A0L6V253-F1
#
_entry.id   AF-A0A0L6V253-F1
#
_cell.length_a   1.000
_cell.length_b   1.000
_cell.length_c   1.000
_cell.angle_alpha   90.00
_cell.angle_beta   90.00
_cell.angle_gamma   90.00
#
_symmetry.space_group_name_H-M   'P 1'
#
loop_
_entity.id
_entity.type
_entity.pdbx_description
1 polymer ?
#
loop_
_entity_poly.entity_id
_entity_poly.type
_entity_poly.pdbx_seq_one_letter_code
_entity_poly.pdbx_strand_id
1 'polypeptide(L)'
;MIELFEKGYGKDAAGIAKEAIQYAKTNRFDVVLIDTAGRMQDNEPLMRALGKLVVVNQPDKILFVGEALVGNEAVDQLSKFDKSLKTFSGVDSHLPRGIDGIILTKFDTIDDKVGAALSMTYTINQPIVFVGTGQTYTDLKNLKVNHVVNALMS
;
A
#
# COMPACT_ATOMS: atom_id res chain seq x y z
N MET A 1 -16.31 16.03 5.65
CA MET A 1 -15.36 17.05 5.13
C MET A 1 -14.00 16.35 5.03
N ILE A 2 -13.30 16.50 3.90
CA ILE A 2 -11.94 15.96 3.73
C ILE A 2 -10.99 17.13 3.95
N GLU A 3 -10.01 16.97 4.83
CA GLU A 3 -9.03 18.00 5.16
C GLU A 3 -7.62 17.53 4.82
N LEU A 4 -6.84 18.41 4.20
CA LEU A 4 -5.44 18.15 3.86
C LEU A 4 -4.54 18.68 4.97
N PHE A 5 -3.74 17.81 5.57
CA PHE A 5 -2.66 18.20 6.47
C PHE A 5 -1.33 18.21 5.70
N GLU A 6 -0.77 19.39 5.47
CA GLU A 6 0.51 19.54 4.78
C GLU A 6 1.46 20.53 5.47
N LYS A 7 2.77 20.34 5.25
CA LYS A 7 3.83 21.18 5.85
C LYS A 7 4.86 21.68 4.83
N GLY A 8 4.56 21.58 3.53
CA GLY A 8 5.48 21.88 2.43
C GLY A 8 6.53 20.79 2.17
N TYR A 9 7.41 21.02 1.20
CA TYR A 9 8.43 20.06 0.73
C TYR A 9 9.69 20.01 1.62
N GLY A 10 10.45 18.91 1.53
CA GLY A 10 11.79 18.78 2.14
C GLY A 10 11.82 18.45 3.64
N LYS A 11 10.67 18.08 4.22
CA LYS A 11 10.53 17.73 5.64
C LYS A 11 10.48 16.22 5.85
N ASP A 12 10.81 15.79 7.07
CA ASP A 12 10.77 14.38 7.46
C ASP A 12 9.33 13.83 7.41
N ALA A 13 9.08 12.90 6.48
CA ALA A 13 7.77 12.30 6.28
C ALA A 13 7.24 11.62 7.55
N ALA A 14 8.12 11.01 8.35
CA ALA A 14 7.75 10.38 9.62
C ALA A 14 7.22 11.41 10.63
N GLY A 15 7.83 12.60 10.66
CA GLY A 15 7.42 13.70 11.52
C GLY A 15 6.09 14.33 11.09
N ILE A 16 5.90 14.54 9.78
CA ILE A 16 4.64 15.07 9.25
C ILE A 16 3.48 14.12 9.57
N ALA A 17 3.66 12.82 9.34
CA ALA A 17 2.66 11.81 9.69
C ALA A 17 2.30 11.83 11.19
N LYS A 18 3.30 12.00 12.06
CA LYS A 18 3.10 12.07 13.52
C LYS A 18 2.28 13.29 13.91
N GLU A 19 2.61 14.44 13.35
CA GLU A 19 1.84 15.68 13.56
C GLU A 19 0.41 15.55 13.02
N ALA A 20 0.23 14.95 11.84
CA ALA A 20 -1.08 14.72 11.24
C ALA A 20 -1.97 13.81 12.10
N ILE A 21 -1.42 12.72 12.65
CA ILE A 21 -2.14 11.83 13.58
C ILE A 21 -2.55 12.59 14.85
N GLN A 22 -1.65 13.40 15.41
CA GLN A 22 -1.96 14.19 16.60
C GLN A 22 -3.03 15.26 16.32
N TYR A 23 -2.94 15.91 15.16
CA TYR A 23 -3.94 16.87 14.70
C TYR A 23 -5.32 16.20 14.53
N ALA A 24 -5.35 15.04 13.88
CA ALA A 24 -6.57 14.26 13.71
C ALA A 24 -7.23 13.88 15.04
N LYS A 25 -6.44 13.45 16.03
CA LYS A 25 -6.92 13.14 17.39
C LYS A 25 -7.54 14.36 18.08
N THR A 26 -6.87 15.52 18.02
CA THR A 26 -7.37 16.74 18.65
C THR A 26 -8.64 17.26 17.97
N ASN A 27 -8.75 17.12 16.65
CA ASN A 27 -9.87 17.61 15.85
C ASN A 27 -10.95 16.55 15.57
N ARG A 28 -10.85 15.37 16.19
CA ARG A 28 -11.84 14.27 16.10
C ARG A 28 -12.07 13.76 14.67
N PHE A 29 -10.99 13.61 13.90
CA PHE A 29 -11.03 12.83 12.67
C PHE A 29 -10.96 11.33 12.97
N ASP A 30 -11.86 10.57 12.35
CA ASP A 30 -11.92 9.11 12.54
C ASP A 30 -10.81 8.37 11.80
N VAL A 31 -10.35 8.91 10.66
CA VAL A 31 -9.40 8.27 9.74
C VAL A 31 -8.32 9.26 9.30
N VAL A 32 -7.08 8.78 9.26
CA VAL A 32 -5.94 9.48 8.65
C VAL A 32 -5.39 8.62 7.52
N LEU A 33 -5.37 9.17 6.31
CA LEU A 33 -4.71 8.55 5.16
C LEU A 33 -3.34 9.20 4.98
N ILE A 34 -2.28 8.42 5.19
CA ILE A 34 -0.90 8.88 5.02
C ILE A 34 -0.45 8.53 3.60
N ASP A 35 -0.43 9.52 2.72
CA ASP A 35 0.15 9.37 1.39
C ASP A 35 1.68 9.48 1.45
N THR A 36 2.37 8.65 0.67
CA THR A 36 3.83 8.54 0.72
C THR A 36 4.40 8.47 -0.69
N ALA A 37 5.57 9.08 -0.92
CA ALA A 37 6.18 9.15 -2.26
C ALA A 37 6.42 7.78 -2.95
N GLY A 38 6.41 7.71 -4.27
CA GLY A 38 6.83 6.47 -4.97
C GLY A 38 8.29 6.10 -4.64
N ARG A 39 8.59 4.80 -4.51
CA ARG A 39 9.95 4.31 -4.31
C ARG A 39 10.13 2.88 -4.82
N MET A 40 11.34 2.58 -5.28
CA MET A 40 11.75 1.22 -5.64
C MET A 40 12.18 0.46 -4.38
N GLN A 41 11.87 -0.84 -4.34
CA GLN A 41 12.14 -1.78 -3.25
C GLN A 41 13.62 -1.92 -2.88
N ASP A 42 14.51 -1.64 -3.84
CA ASP A 42 15.97 -1.71 -3.72
C ASP A 42 16.61 -0.36 -3.33
N ASN A 43 15.83 0.72 -3.28
CA ASN A 43 16.30 2.01 -2.80
C ASN A 43 16.32 2.03 -1.27
N GLU A 44 17.40 1.49 -0.70
CA GLU A 44 17.59 1.38 0.75
C GLU A 44 17.36 2.69 1.51
N PRO A 45 17.91 3.86 1.13
CA PRO A 45 17.63 5.12 1.83
C PRO A 45 16.14 5.45 1.94
N LEU A 46 15.37 5.27 0.86
CA LEU A 46 13.93 5.54 0.85
C LEU A 46 13.13 4.47 1.63
N MET A 47 13.56 3.21 1.58
CA MET A 47 12.95 2.13 2.34
C MET A 47 13.23 2.23 3.84
N ARG A 48 14.42 2.71 4.23
CA ARG A 48 14.75 3.05 5.62
C ARG A 48 13.90 4.21 6.14
N ALA A 49 13.70 5.24 5.32
CA ALA A 49 12.80 6.35 5.67
C ALA A 49 11.34 5.88 5.83
N LEU A 50 10.88 4.95 4.98
CA LEU A 50 9.56 4.33 5.12
C LEU A 50 9.45 3.47 6.40
N GLY A 51 10.46 2.66 6.69
CA GLY A 51 10.55 1.87 7.92
C GLY A 51 10.47 2.76 9.16
N LYS A 52 11.21 3.87 9.19
CA LYS A 52 11.13 4.89 10.25
C LYS A 52 9.71 5.45 10.39
N LEU A 53 9.06 5.81 9.28
CA LEU A 53 7.68 6.32 9.29
C LEU A 53 6.74 5.30 9.96
N VAL A 54 6.84 4.02 9.59
CA VAL A 54 6.01 2.96 10.16
C VAL A 54 6.27 2.76 11.65
N VAL A 55 7.54 2.73 12.09
CA VAL A 55 7.91 2.56 13.50
C VAL A 55 7.42 3.71 14.36
N VAL A 56 7.62 4.95 13.90
CA VAL A 56 7.26 6.16 14.66
C VAL A 56 5.75 6.33 14.79
N ASN A 57 4.99 5.94 13.75
CA ASN A 57 3.56 6.25 13.65
C ASN A 57 2.64 5.06 13.92
N GLN A 58 3.16 3.83 13.90
CA GLN A 58 2.41 2.59 14.16
C GLN A 58 1.04 2.54 13.44
N PRO A 59 0.99 2.67 12.10
CA PRO A 59 -0.27 2.69 11.37
C PRO A 59 -1.07 1.39 11.58
N ASP A 60 -2.41 1.51 11.65
CA ASP A 60 -3.31 0.36 11.82
C ASP A 60 -3.30 -0.59 10.61
N LYS A 61 -3.11 -0.02 9.41
CA LYS A 61 -3.03 -0.75 8.14
C LYS A 61 -1.95 -0.16 7.25
N ILE A 62 -1.17 -1.03 6.64
CA ILE A 62 -0.21 -0.68 5.58
C ILE A 62 -0.70 -1.30 4.28
N LEU A 63 -1.12 -0.46 3.34
CA LEU A 63 -1.64 -0.90 2.05
C LEU A 63 -0.59 -0.68 0.97
N PHE A 64 -0.25 -1.74 0.24
CA PHE A 64 0.57 -1.63 -0.96
C PHE A 64 -0.31 -1.29 -2.16
N VAL A 65 0.11 -0.30 -2.95
CA VAL A 65 -0.59 0.10 -4.17
C VAL A 65 0.26 -0.30 -5.37
N GLY A 66 -0.27 -1.22 -6.18
CA GLY A 66 0.42 -1.75 -7.37
C GLY A 66 -0.48 -1.72 -8.59
N GLU A 67 0.13 -1.73 -9.78
CA GLU A 67 -0.60 -1.74 -11.04
C GLU A 67 -0.87 -3.17 -11.51
N ALA A 68 -2.07 -3.43 -12.02
CA ALA A 68 -2.46 -4.75 -12.53
C ALA A 68 -1.69 -5.17 -13.81
N LEU A 69 -1.16 -4.20 -14.57
CA LEU A 69 -0.47 -4.40 -15.85
C LEU A 69 0.90 -5.10 -15.73
N VAL A 70 1.52 -5.07 -14.54
CA VAL A 70 2.94 -5.42 -14.35
C VAL A 70 3.17 -6.95 -14.31
N GLY A 71 2.12 -7.77 -14.30
CA GLY A 71 2.22 -9.22 -14.48
C GLY A 71 3.07 -9.90 -13.40
N ASN A 72 4.00 -10.78 -13.81
CA ASN A 72 4.86 -11.54 -12.89
C ASN A 72 5.87 -10.65 -12.14
N GLU A 73 6.29 -9.53 -12.71
CA GLU A 73 7.23 -8.60 -12.07
C GLU A 73 6.60 -7.94 -10.83
N ALA A 74 5.28 -7.75 -10.83
CA ALA A 74 4.55 -7.15 -9.72
C ALA A 74 4.65 -8.01 -8.45
N VAL A 75 4.69 -9.33 -8.62
CA VAL A 75 4.81 -10.30 -7.53
C VAL A 75 6.19 -10.19 -6.86
N ASP A 76 7.24 -10.07 -7.68
CA ASP A 76 8.62 -9.89 -7.19
C ASP A 76 8.79 -8.53 -6.51
N GLN A 77 8.26 -7.46 -7.11
CA GLN A 77 8.24 -6.12 -6.52
C GLN A 77 7.55 -6.13 -5.16
N LEU A 78 6.36 -6.73 -5.07
CA LEU A 78 5.59 -6.84 -3.84
C LEU A 78 6.35 -7.61 -2.74
N SER A 79 6.91 -8.77 -3.08
CA SER A 79 7.67 -9.61 -2.15
C SER A 79 8.92 -8.90 -1.62
N LYS A 80 9.69 -8.26 -2.51
CA LYS A 80 10.87 -7.47 -2.14
C LYS A 80 10.50 -6.26 -1.30
N PHE A 81 9.41 -5.57 -1.64
CA PHE A 81 8.93 -4.43 -0.88
C PHE A 81 8.52 -4.83 0.54
N ASP A 82 7.71 -5.89 0.69
CA ASP A 82 7.30 -6.42 2.00
C ASP A 82 8.51 -6.83 2.85
N LYS A 83 9.46 -7.55 2.25
CA LYS A 83 10.70 -7.96 2.93
C LYS A 83 11.52 -6.75 3.38
N SER A 84 11.71 -5.78 2.50
CA SER A 84 12.47 -4.56 2.76
C SER A 84 11.80 -3.74 3.87
N LEU A 85 10.47 -3.58 3.82
CA LEU A 85 9.68 -2.91 4.84
C LEU A 85 9.80 -3.59 6.21
N LYS A 86 9.64 -4.92 6.27
CA LYS A 86 9.82 -5.70 7.51
C LYS A 86 11.23 -5.55 8.06
N THR A 87 12.23 -5.56 7.18
CA THR A 87 13.64 -5.39 7.56
C THR A 87 13.85 -4.03 8.23
N PHE A 88 13.49 -2.93 7.56
CA PHE A 88 13.76 -1.58 8.07
C PHE A 88 12.82 -1.13 9.19
N SER A 89 11.60 -1.67 9.27
CA SER A 89 10.72 -1.42 10.43
C SER A 89 11.09 -2.28 11.64
N GLY A 90 11.79 -3.41 11.44
CA GLY A 90 12.25 -4.31 12.50
C GLY A 90 13.61 -3.97 13.10
N VAL A 91 14.36 -3.00 12.55
CA VAL A 91 15.70 -2.65 13.08
C VAL A 91 15.61 -2.12 14.50
N ASP A 92 14.70 -1.17 14.74
CA ASP A 92 14.55 -0.49 16.04
C ASP A 92 13.33 -1.00 16.84
N SER A 93 12.50 -1.87 16.24
CA SER A 93 11.30 -2.42 16.88
C SER A 93 11.36 -3.94 16.96
N HIS A 94 10.96 -4.52 18.10
CA HIS A 94 10.90 -5.98 18.26
C HIS A 94 9.76 -6.64 17.46
N LEU A 95 9.00 -5.89 16.66
CA LEU A 95 7.89 -6.39 15.87
C LEU A 95 7.93 -5.82 14.44
N PRO A 96 8.58 -6.51 13.49
CA PRO A 96 8.64 -6.06 12.10
C PRO A 96 7.22 -5.94 11.52
N ARG A 97 6.95 -4.81 10.85
CA ARG A 97 5.67 -4.54 10.21
C ARG A 97 5.80 -4.74 8.70
N GLY A 98 4.86 -5.48 8.13
CA GLY A 98 4.75 -5.71 6.71
C GLY A 98 3.50 -5.09 6.12
N ILE A 99 3.22 -5.44 4.88
CA ILE A 99 1.97 -5.08 4.19
C ILE A 99 0.80 -5.84 4.83
N ASP A 100 -0.33 -5.15 5.04
CA ASP A 100 -1.59 -5.69 5.58
C ASP A 100 -2.66 -5.88 4.50
N GLY A 101 -2.42 -5.38 3.28
CA GLY A 101 -3.37 -5.49 2.16
C GLY A 101 -2.85 -4.84 0.88
N ILE A 102 -3.49 -5.18 -0.23
CA ILE A 102 -3.10 -4.74 -1.57
C ILE A 102 -4.24 -3.95 -2.21
N ILE A 103 -3.91 -2.85 -2.86
CA ILE A 103 -4.80 -2.13 -3.78
C ILE A 103 -4.23 -2.29 -5.19
N LEU A 104 -5.00 -2.89 -6.10
CA LEU A 104 -4.61 -3.00 -7.50
C LEU A 104 -5.24 -1.88 -8.32
N THR A 105 -4.43 -1.09 -9.00
CA THR A 105 -4.90 -0.01 -9.88
C THR A 105 -4.81 -0.41 -11.35
N LYS A 106 -5.46 0.37 -12.22
CA LYS A 106 -5.54 0.13 -13.67
C LYS A 106 -6.14 -1.23 -14.03
N PHE A 107 -7.06 -1.73 -13.21
CA PHE A 107 -7.66 -3.04 -13.40
C PHE A 107 -8.62 -3.08 -14.61
N ASP A 108 -9.10 -1.92 -15.06
CA ASP A 108 -9.85 -1.74 -16.31
C ASP A 108 -9.02 -1.98 -17.57
N THR A 109 -7.69 -1.97 -17.45
CA THR A 109 -6.77 -2.16 -18.58
C THR A 109 -6.27 -3.60 -18.73
N ILE A 110 -6.68 -4.49 -17.82
CA ILE A 110 -6.44 -5.92 -17.94
C ILE A 110 -7.73 -6.59 -18.36
N ASP A 111 -7.74 -7.20 -19.55
CA ASP A 111 -8.90 -7.97 -20.01
C ASP A 111 -9.05 -9.24 -19.13
N ASP A 112 -8.32 -10.31 -19.47
CA ASP A 112 -8.42 -11.62 -18.80
C ASP A 112 -7.15 -12.00 -18.01
N LYS A 113 -6.20 -11.07 -17.86
CA LYS A 113 -4.89 -11.32 -17.20
C LYS A 113 -4.97 -11.25 -15.68
N VAL A 114 -5.99 -11.85 -15.09
CA VAL A 114 -6.30 -11.79 -13.66
C VAL A 114 -5.33 -12.64 -12.81
N GLY A 115 -4.48 -13.45 -13.43
CA GLY A 115 -3.51 -14.32 -12.75
C GLY A 115 -2.51 -13.58 -11.88
N ALA A 116 -2.14 -12.34 -12.24
CA ALA A 116 -1.25 -11.53 -11.43
C ALA A 116 -1.85 -11.21 -10.05
N ALA A 117 -3.16 -10.94 -9.99
CA ALA A 117 -3.87 -10.67 -8.73
C ALA A 117 -3.82 -11.89 -7.79
N LEU A 118 -4.05 -13.08 -8.34
CA LEU A 118 -3.95 -14.33 -7.58
C LEU A 118 -2.53 -14.55 -7.05
N SER A 119 -1.52 -14.42 -7.92
CA SER A 119 -0.12 -14.59 -7.53
C SER A 119 0.30 -13.62 -6.42
N MET A 120 -0.12 -12.36 -6.48
CA MET A 120 0.18 -11.37 -5.43
C MET A 120 -0.42 -11.76 -4.07
N THR A 121 -1.70 -12.15 -4.04
CA THR A 121 -2.34 -12.60 -2.79
C THR A 121 -1.68 -13.85 -2.22
N TYR A 122 -1.27 -14.78 -3.09
CA TYR A 122 -0.60 -16.02 -2.70
C TYR A 122 0.80 -15.76 -2.14
N THR A 123 1.58 -14.86 -2.76
CA THR A 123 2.99 -14.66 -2.40
C THR A 123 3.20 -14.03 -1.03
N ILE A 124 2.41 -13.00 -0.67
CA ILE A 124 2.56 -12.34 0.64
C ILE A 124 1.48 -12.73 1.65
N ASN A 125 0.53 -13.59 1.25
CA ASN A 125 -0.60 -14.02 2.07
C ASN A 125 -1.42 -12.84 2.63
N GLN A 126 -1.64 -11.81 1.79
CA GLN A 126 -2.44 -10.63 2.11
C GLN A 126 -3.56 -10.44 1.08
N PRO A 127 -4.74 -9.93 1.50
CA PRO A 127 -5.86 -9.77 0.60
C PRO A 127 -5.68 -8.56 -0.34
N ILE A 128 -6.26 -8.65 -1.53
CA ILE A 128 -6.59 -7.46 -2.32
C ILE A 128 -7.84 -6.83 -1.71
N VAL A 129 -7.68 -5.65 -1.12
CA VAL A 129 -8.74 -4.92 -0.43
C VAL A 129 -9.61 -4.18 -1.44
N PHE A 130 -8.99 -3.56 -2.45
CA PHE A 130 -9.68 -2.83 -3.51
C PHE A 130 -9.00 -3.02 -4.88
N VAL A 131 -9.81 -2.84 -5.92
CA VAL A 131 -9.37 -2.69 -7.31
C VAL A 131 -9.84 -1.35 -7.87
N GLY A 132 -8.93 -0.58 -8.45
CA GLY A 132 -9.22 0.65 -9.20
C GLY A 132 -9.45 0.31 -10.67
N THR A 133 -10.63 0.62 -11.18
CA THR A 133 -11.10 0.34 -12.55
C THR A 133 -11.28 1.63 -13.37
N GLY A 134 -10.45 2.64 -13.14
CA GLY A 134 -10.57 3.95 -13.77
C GLY A 134 -9.85 5.05 -13.00
N GLN A 135 -10.22 6.31 -13.27
CA GLN A 135 -9.54 7.50 -12.76
C GLN A 135 -10.41 8.35 -11.81
N THR A 136 -11.70 8.02 -11.67
CA THR A 136 -12.64 8.76 -10.83
C THR A 136 -12.82 8.10 -9.46
N TYR A 137 -13.38 8.84 -8.49
CA TYR A 137 -13.64 8.29 -7.15
C TYR A 137 -14.63 7.12 -7.14
N THR A 138 -15.49 7.02 -8.15
CA THR A 138 -16.45 5.90 -8.29
C THR A 138 -15.83 4.64 -8.88
N ASP A 139 -14.58 4.72 -9.35
CA ASP A 139 -13.89 3.60 -10.00
C ASP A 139 -13.15 2.69 -9.01
N LEU A 140 -13.47 2.77 -7.71
CA LEU A 140 -12.93 1.87 -6.69
C LEU A 140 -13.94 0.76 -6.37
N LYS A 141 -13.55 -0.49 -6.56
CA LYS A 141 -14.42 -1.68 -6.37
C LYS A 141 -13.77 -2.70 -5.46
N ASN A 142 -14.59 -3.56 -4.86
CA ASN A 142 -14.12 -4.76 -4.18
C ASN A 142 -13.78 -5.84 -5.22
N LEU A 143 -12.75 -6.64 -4.95
CA LEU A 143 -12.41 -7.79 -5.78
C LEU A 143 -13.49 -8.87 -5.64
N LYS A 144 -14.20 -9.18 -6.72
CA LYS A 144 -15.15 -10.30 -6.77
C LYS A 144 -14.40 -11.59 -7.08
N VAL A 145 -14.07 -12.37 -6.05
CA VAL A 145 -13.30 -13.62 -6.17
C VAL A 145 -13.88 -14.57 -7.23
N ASN A 146 -15.20 -14.76 -7.26
CA ASN A 146 -15.86 -15.62 -8.25
C ASN A 146 -15.58 -15.18 -9.70
N HIS A 147 -15.49 -13.88 -9.95
CA HIS A 147 -15.19 -13.36 -11.28
C HIS A 147 -13.75 -13.66 -11.69
N VAL A 148 -12.81 -13.48 -10.76
CA VAL A 148 -11.38 -13.81 -10.96
C VAL A 148 -11.21 -15.30 -11.24
N VAL A 149 -11.85 -16.16 -10.45
CA VAL A 149 -11.75 -17.61 -10.62
C VAL A 149 -12.35 -18.06 -11.94
N ASN A 150 -13.52 -17.54 -12.33
CA ASN A 150 -14.16 -17.90 -13.59
C ASN A 150 -13.31 -17.47 -14.80
N ALA A 151 -12.73 -16.26 -14.77
CA ALA A 151 -11.85 -15.78 -15.83
C ALA A 151 -10.55 -16.57 -15.96
N LEU A 152 -10.06 -17.17 -14.87
CA LEU A 152 -8.87 -18.03 -14.89
C LEU A 152 -9.14 -19.46 -15.37
N MET A 153 -10.40 -19.91 -15.30
CA MET A 153 -10.81 -21.29 -15.59
C MET A 153 -11.56 -21.43 -16.92
N SER A 154 -11.79 -20.32 -17.64
CA SER A 154 -12.36 -20.25 -18.98
C SER A 154 -11.29 -20.33 -20.06
#